data_AF-A0A2H0B7S9-F1
#
_entry.id   AF-A0A2H0B7S9-F1
#
_cell.length_a   1.000
_cell.length_b   1.000
_cell.length_c   1.000
_cell.angle_alpha   90.00
_cell.angle_beta   90.00
_cell.angle_gamma   90.00
#
_symmetry.space_group_name_H-M   'P 1'
#
loop_
_entity.id
_entity.type
_entity.pdbx_description
1 polymer ?
#
loop_
_entity_poly.entity_id
_entity_poly.type
_entity_poly.pdbx_seq_one_letter_code
_entity_poly.pdbx_strand_id
1 'polypeptide(L)'
;MIHMIIYKKRIVLLEFAILIILPLVLLYYFPMLLILRTAAMFVGIIYIYFMIRLYHLNRNILGVNNIKTIISSMKHILPWLILSTVFIGLLYYQNPDFLIIPGVKQNSLAFKLPFSLLLYWLISAPLQEFIFRSYYINRLEQVTKNKLFIILFSSFVFALVHLPFGSWVLTVGSFFLGILLAGHFLKYRDIATLIISHSWIGSIVVILNTTHF
;
A
#
# COMPACT_ATOMS: atom_id res chain seq x y z
N MET A 1 22.87 25.05 -4.21
CA MET A 1 21.65 24.32 -4.65
C MET A 1 21.90 22.83 -4.93
N ILE A 2 22.92 22.47 -5.72
CA ILE A 2 23.26 21.06 -6.07
C ILE A 2 23.58 20.19 -4.84
N HIS A 3 24.34 20.72 -3.89
CA HIS A 3 24.70 19.99 -2.67
C HIS A 3 23.49 19.63 -1.79
N MET A 4 22.51 20.53 -1.71
CA MET A 4 21.24 20.31 -0.99
C MET A 4 20.36 19.25 -1.67
N ILE A 5 20.39 19.16 -2.99
CA ILE A 5 19.68 18.12 -3.76
C ILE A 5 20.35 16.75 -3.56
N ILE A 6 21.69 16.70 -3.58
CA ILE A 6 22.45 15.45 -3.35
C ILE A 6 22.20 14.92 -1.93
N TYR A 7 22.18 15.80 -0.93
CA TYR A 7 21.90 15.43 0.45
C TYR A 7 20.50 14.82 0.62
N LYS A 8 19.47 15.45 0.02
CA LYS A 8 18.10 14.92 0.01
C LYS A 8 18.00 13.55 -0.66
N LYS A 9 18.71 13.35 -1.79
CA LYS A 9 18.75 12.05 -2.48
C LYS A 9 19.33 10.94 -1.61
N ARG A 10 20.44 11.20 -0.91
CA ARG A 10 21.07 10.21 -0.02
C ARG A 10 20.15 9.81 1.14
N ILE A 11 19.46 10.77 1.75
CA ILE A 11 18.49 10.48 2.81
C ILE A 11 17.35 9.61 2.28
N VAL A 12 16.75 9.95 1.14
CA VAL A 12 15.65 9.16 0.56
C VAL A 12 16.10 7.74 0.19
N LEU A 13 17.34 7.57 -0.27
CA LEU A 13 17.91 6.23 -0.52
C LEU A 13 18.11 5.44 0.77
N LEU A 14 18.59 6.08 1.85
CA LEU A 14 18.70 5.43 3.17
C LEU A 14 17.33 5.07 3.74
N GLU A 15 16.34 5.95 3.62
CA GLU A 15 14.95 5.68 3.98
C GLU A 15 14.41 4.46 3.25
N PHE A 16 14.65 4.38 1.94
CA PHE A 16 14.26 3.23 1.13
C PHE A 16 14.98 1.95 1.56
N ALA A 17 16.28 2.00 1.80
CA ALA A 17 17.06 0.85 2.24
C ALA A 17 16.56 0.32 3.60
N ILE A 18 16.29 1.20 4.57
CA ILE A 18 15.91 0.82 5.93
C ILE A 18 14.44 0.41 6.02
N LEU A 19 13.53 1.14 5.38
CA LEU A 19 12.08 0.91 5.53
C LEU A 19 11.54 -0.17 4.60
N ILE A 20 12.23 -0.43 3.48
CA ILE A 20 11.74 -1.37 2.45
C ILE A 20 12.72 -2.54 2.27
N ILE A 21 13.96 -2.27 1.88
CA ILE A 21 14.91 -3.33 1.50
C ILE A 21 15.26 -4.20 2.71
N LEU A 22 15.59 -3.61 3.86
CA LEU A 22 15.96 -4.36 5.05
C LEU A 22 14.82 -5.29 5.52
N PRO A 23 13.56 -4.84 5.69
CA PRO A 23 12.46 -5.74 6.01
C PRO A 23 12.27 -6.87 4.98
N LEU A 24 12.40 -6.59 3.68
CA LEU A 24 12.27 -7.61 2.63
C LEU A 24 13.39 -8.65 2.71
N VAL A 25 14.63 -8.22 2.91
CA VAL A 25 15.78 -9.12 3.09
C VAL A 25 15.61 -9.96 4.36
N LEU A 26 15.17 -9.35 5.47
CA LEU A 26 14.88 -10.08 6.70
C LEU A 26 13.76 -11.11 6.50
N LEU A 27 12.69 -10.78 5.78
CA LEU A 27 11.59 -11.70 5.48
C LEU A 27 12.01 -12.82 4.51
N TYR A 28 12.97 -12.56 3.63
CA TYR A 28 13.53 -13.59 2.75
C TYR A 28 14.30 -14.65 3.55
N TYR A 29 15.18 -14.23 4.47
CA TYR A 29 15.97 -15.16 5.28
C TYR A 29 15.20 -15.73 6.47
N PHE A 30 14.23 -14.98 7.02
CA PHE A 30 13.44 -15.35 8.19
C PHE A 30 11.94 -15.15 7.93
N PRO A 31 11.29 -16.04 7.15
CA PRO A 31 9.88 -15.90 6.79
C PRO A 31 8.91 -15.83 7.99
N MET A 32 9.29 -16.41 9.13
CA MET A 32 8.49 -16.36 10.37
C MET A 32 8.27 -14.94 10.89
N LEU A 33 9.13 -13.98 10.53
CA LEU A 33 8.97 -12.57 10.91
C LEU A 33 7.74 -11.92 10.27
N LEU A 34 7.09 -12.56 9.28
CA LEU A 34 5.87 -12.05 8.65
C LEU A 34 4.73 -11.84 9.66
N ILE A 35 4.73 -12.58 10.78
CA ILE A 35 3.75 -12.40 11.87
C ILE A 35 3.88 -11.02 12.54
N LEU A 36 5.08 -10.43 12.52
CA LEU A 36 5.38 -9.12 13.10
C LEU A 36 5.12 -7.96 12.14
N ARG A 37 4.61 -8.22 10.92
CA ARG A 37 4.41 -7.18 9.89
C ARG A 37 3.61 -5.98 10.38
N THR A 38 2.57 -6.22 11.18
CA THR A 38 1.72 -5.13 11.70
C THR A 38 2.50 -4.26 12.68
N ALA A 39 3.27 -4.86 13.57
CA ALA A 39 4.17 -4.13 14.46
C ALA A 39 5.22 -3.34 13.68
N ALA A 40 5.82 -3.95 12.64
CA ALA A 40 6.77 -3.26 11.75
C ALA A 40 6.15 -2.04 11.05
N MET A 41 4.89 -2.14 10.58
CA MET A 41 4.17 -1.00 10.01
C MET A 41 3.91 0.11 11.04
N PHE A 42 3.59 -0.23 12.29
CA PHE A 42 3.46 0.76 13.37
C PHE A 42 4.76 1.48 13.67
N VAL A 43 5.89 0.76 13.73
CA VAL A 43 7.23 1.39 13.86
C VAL A 43 7.50 2.33 12.67
N GLY A 44 7.15 1.90 11.45
CA GLY A 44 7.24 2.74 10.27
C GLY A 44 6.43 4.03 10.38
N ILE A 45 5.23 3.98 10.98
CA ILE A 45 4.41 5.18 11.20
C ILE A 45 4.98 6.10 12.25
N ILE A 46 5.54 5.58 13.34
CA ILE A 46 6.24 6.39 14.33
C ILE A 46 7.39 7.17 13.66
N TYR A 47 8.17 6.47 12.82
CA TYR A 47 9.21 7.10 12.02
C TYR A 47 8.65 8.18 11.08
N ILE A 48 7.58 7.89 10.33
CA ILE A 48 6.96 8.84 9.42
C ILE A 48 6.42 10.06 10.17
N TYR A 49 5.80 9.87 11.33
CA TYR A 49 5.33 10.97 12.17
C TYR A 49 6.48 11.91 12.54
N PHE A 50 7.61 11.34 13.00
CA PHE A 50 8.81 12.13 13.28
C PHE A 50 9.29 12.90 12.05
N MET A 51 9.33 12.25 10.87
CA MET A 51 9.73 12.91 9.62
C MET A 51 8.75 13.98 9.15
N ILE A 52 7.45 13.81 9.33
CA ILE A 52 6.43 14.84 9.05
C ILE A 52 6.71 16.08 9.90
N ARG A 53 7.04 15.90 11.19
CA ARG A 53 7.39 17.00 12.09
C ARG A 53 8.69 17.67 11.69
N LEU A 54 9.72 16.89 11.34
CA LEU A 54 11.04 17.40 10.95
C LEU A 54 11.01 18.19 9.63
N TYR A 55 10.24 17.74 8.65
CA TYR A 55 10.14 18.36 7.33
C TYR A 55 8.94 19.31 7.18
N HIS A 56 8.19 19.55 8.25
CA HIS A 56 6.99 20.40 8.27
C HIS A 56 5.99 20.09 7.13
N LEU A 57 5.76 18.80 6.86
CA LEU A 57 4.83 18.40 5.81
C LEU A 57 3.40 18.80 6.22
N ASN A 58 2.72 19.54 5.34
CA ASN A 58 1.35 19.99 5.60
C ASN A 58 0.30 18.94 5.20
N ARG A 59 -0.94 19.13 5.69
CA ARG A 59 -2.07 18.22 5.45
C ARG A 59 -2.40 18.04 3.96
N ASN A 60 -2.28 19.11 3.17
CA ASN A 60 -2.61 19.08 1.75
C ASN A 60 -1.62 18.21 0.96
N ILE A 61 -0.33 18.29 1.30
CA ILE A 61 0.73 17.45 0.71
C ILE A 61 0.47 15.98 1.06
N LEU A 62 0.10 15.69 2.31
CA LEU A 62 -0.26 14.35 2.78
C LEU A 62 -1.58 13.83 2.19
N GLY A 63 -2.33 14.70 1.51
CA GLY A 63 -3.59 14.40 0.86
C GLY A 63 -4.78 14.25 1.80
N VAL A 64 -4.74 14.91 2.95
CA VAL A 64 -5.88 15.01 3.87
C VAL A 64 -6.77 16.15 3.41
N ASN A 65 -7.89 15.81 2.75
CA ASN A 65 -8.83 16.78 2.19
C ASN A 65 -10.20 16.78 2.88
N ASN A 66 -11.03 17.73 2.44
CA ASN A 66 -12.43 17.79 2.79
C ASN A 66 -13.27 16.74 2.02
N ILE A 67 -14.48 16.50 2.52
CA ILE A 67 -15.42 15.52 1.98
C ILE A 67 -15.81 15.77 0.52
N LYS A 68 -15.86 17.03 0.05
CA LYS A 68 -16.21 17.35 -1.35
C LYS A 68 -15.13 16.83 -2.30
N THR A 69 -13.86 17.03 -1.96
CA THR A 69 -12.72 16.49 -2.71
C THR A 69 -12.75 14.96 -2.71
N ILE A 70 -13.02 14.34 -1.55
CA ILE A 70 -13.12 12.87 -1.42
C ILE A 70 -14.20 12.32 -2.35
N ILE A 71 -15.40 12.92 -2.35
CA ILE A 71 -16.51 12.47 -3.21
C ILE A 71 -16.14 12.63 -4.69
N SER A 72 -15.55 13.76 -5.08
CA SER A 72 -15.12 13.99 -6.47
C SER A 72 -14.06 12.98 -6.90
N SER A 73 -13.04 12.76 -6.07
CA SER A 73 -11.97 11.80 -6.24
C SER A 73 -12.49 10.37 -6.40
N MET A 74 -13.45 9.97 -5.55
CA MET A 74 -14.07 8.65 -5.56
C MET A 74 -14.82 8.35 -6.86
N LYS A 75 -15.55 9.33 -7.43
CA LYS A 75 -16.25 9.15 -8.71
C LYS A 75 -15.32 8.72 -9.84
N HIS A 76 -14.07 9.17 -9.83
CA HIS A 76 -13.10 8.84 -10.86
C HIS A 76 -12.41 7.50 -10.65
N ILE A 77 -12.31 7.01 -9.42
CA ILE A 77 -11.68 5.71 -9.13
C ILE A 77 -12.69 4.56 -9.20
N LEU A 78 -13.97 4.83 -8.94
CA LEU A 78 -15.01 3.82 -8.84
C LEU A 78 -15.11 2.87 -10.05
N PRO A 79 -15.05 3.34 -11.32
CA PRO A 79 -15.09 2.43 -12.48
C PRO A 79 -13.95 1.42 -12.47
N TRP A 80 -12.77 1.83 -12.03
CA TRP A 80 -11.59 0.96 -11.94
C TRP A 80 -11.71 -0.03 -10.78
N LEU A 81 -12.36 0.34 -9.68
CA LEU A 81 -12.65 -0.60 -8.58
C LEU A 81 -13.67 -1.66 -8.99
N ILE A 82 -14.70 -1.26 -9.73
CA ILE A 82 -15.68 -2.20 -10.28
C ILE A 82 -14.99 -3.17 -11.25
N LEU A 83 -14.18 -2.64 -12.18
CA LEU A 83 -13.43 -3.46 -13.12
C LEU A 83 -12.48 -4.43 -12.41
N SER A 84 -11.77 -3.96 -11.37
CA SER A 84 -10.88 -4.81 -10.57
C SER A 84 -11.65 -5.89 -9.81
N THR A 85 -12.83 -5.57 -9.27
CA THR A 85 -13.71 -6.52 -8.59
C THR A 85 -14.21 -7.60 -9.55
N VAL A 86 -14.66 -7.20 -10.75
CA VAL A 86 -15.08 -8.14 -11.81
C VAL A 86 -13.91 -9.03 -12.22
N PHE A 87 -12.72 -8.47 -12.42
CA PHE A 87 -11.53 -9.24 -12.79
C PHE A 87 -11.17 -10.27 -11.72
N ILE A 88 -11.17 -9.90 -10.44
CA ILE A 88 -10.95 -10.84 -9.32
C ILE A 88 -12.03 -11.94 -9.33
N GLY A 89 -13.30 -11.58 -9.56
CA GLY A 89 -14.39 -12.54 -9.67
C GLY A 89 -14.23 -13.52 -10.84
N LEU A 90 -13.71 -13.06 -11.98
CA LEU A 90 -13.40 -13.91 -13.13
C LEU A 90 -12.23 -14.87 -12.83
N LEU A 91 -11.16 -14.39 -12.20
CA LEU A 91 -10.06 -15.25 -11.76
C LEU A 91 -10.55 -16.32 -10.79
N TYR A 92 -11.41 -15.93 -9.84
CA TYR A 92 -12.04 -16.83 -8.89
C TYR A 92 -12.88 -17.90 -9.60
N TYR A 93 -13.72 -17.51 -10.56
CA TYR A 93 -14.56 -18.43 -11.33
C TYR A 93 -13.73 -19.42 -12.15
N GLN A 94 -12.60 -18.97 -12.74
CA GLN A 94 -11.72 -19.81 -13.55
C GLN A 94 -10.93 -20.81 -12.69
N ASN A 95 -10.31 -20.33 -11.61
CA ASN A 95 -9.58 -21.17 -10.67
C ASN A 95 -9.45 -20.46 -9.31
N PRO A 96 -10.23 -20.88 -8.30
CA PRO A 96 -10.15 -20.34 -6.93
C PRO A 96 -8.75 -20.38 -6.32
N ASP A 97 -7.93 -21.38 -6.68
CA ASP A 97 -6.60 -21.58 -6.10
C ASP A 97 -5.65 -20.42 -6.41
N PHE A 98 -5.87 -19.69 -7.50
CA PHE A 98 -5.09 -18.49 -7.83
C PHE A 98 -5.22 -17.39 -6.77
N LEU A 99 -6.31 -17.36 -6.01
CA LEU A 99 -6.60 -16.35 -5.01
C LEU A 99 -6.39 -16.84 -3.58
N ILE A 100 -5.95 -18.09 -3.40
CA ILE A 100 -5.49 -18.61 -2.12
C ILE A 100 -4.09 -18.06 -1.84
N ILE A 101 -3.95 -17.38 -0.72
CA ILE A 101 -2.73 -16.67 -0.31
C ILE A 101 -2.28 -17.27 1.03
N PRO A 102 -1.23 -18.11 1.03
CA PRO A 102 -0.76 -18.80 2.24
C PRO A 102 -0.46 -17.85 3.42
N GLY A 103 0.21 -16.73 3.17
CA GLY A 103 0.56 -15.76 4.22
C GLY A 103 -0.65 -15.01 4.81
N VAL A 104 -1.76 -14.93 4.07
CA VAL A 104 -3.04 -14.39 4.56
C VAL A 104 -3.79 -15.47 5.34
N LYS A 105 -3.88 -16.70 4.80
CA LYS A 105 -4.54 -17.84 5.45
C LYS A 105 -3.98 -18.14 6.84
N GLN A 106 -2.66 -18.06 7.01
CA GLN A 106 -2.01 -18.26 8.31
C GLN A 106 -2.43 -17.22 9.38
N ASN A 107 -2.82 -16.01 8.97
CA ASN A 107 -3.28 -14.96 9.89
C ASN A 107 -4.80 -14.92 10.05
N SER A 108 -5.57 -15.29 9.02
CA SER A 108 -7.03 -15.37 9.13
C SER A 108 -7.47 -16.56 9.99
N LEU A 109 -6.69 -17.62 10.09
CA LEU A 109 -6.93 -18.71 11.06
C LEU A 109 -6.86 -18.22 12.52
N ALA A 110 -6.17 -17.12 12.80
CA ALA A 110 -6.08 -16.55 14.15
C ALA A 110 -7.31 -15.73 14.55
N PHE A 111 -8.10 -15.21 13.59
CA PHE A 111 -9.20 -14.29 13.87
C PHE A 111 -10.42 -14.52 12.96
N LYS A 112 -11.63 -14.46 13.54
CA LYS A 112 -12.89 -14.57 12.76
C LYS A 112 -12.98 -13.46 11.70
N LEU A 113 -13.64 -13.78 10.58
CA LEU A 113 -13.77 -12.89 9.41
C LEU A 113 -14.16 -11.44 9.75
N PRO A 114 -15.18 -11.14 10.59
CA PRO A 114 -15.53 -9.75 10.88
C PRO A 114 -14.39 -8.95 11.54
N PHE A 115 -13.62 -9.60 12.41
CA PHE A 115 -12.49 -8.96 13.07
C PHE A 115 -11.31 -8.76 12.12
N SER A 116 -11.04 -9.74 11.25
CA SER A 116 -10.02 -9.63 10.20
C SER A 116 -10.33 -8.47 9.24
N LEU A 117 -11.60 -8.29 8.86
CA LEU A 117 -12.05 -7.16 8.04
C LEU A 117 -11.91 -5.82 8.76
N LEU A 118 -12.28 -5.75 10.04
CA LEU A 118 -12.12 -4.55 10.87
C LEU A 118 -10.65 -4.11 10.94
N LEU A 119 -9.76 -5.05 11.27
CA LEU A 119 -8.31 -4.78 11.32
C LEU A 119 -7.78 -4.35 9.96
N TYR A 120 -8.28 -4.94 8.87
CA TYR A 120 -7.86 -4.57 7.54
C TYR A 120 -8.25 -3.13 7.19
N TRP A 121 -9.52 -2.76 7.43
CA TRP A 121 -10.07 -1.43 7.13
C TRP A 121 -9.50 -0.31 8.01
N LEU A 122 -9.33 -0.57 9.30
CA LEU A 122 -8.97 0.48 10.26
C LEU A 122 -7.47 0.59 10.51
N ILE A 123 -6.72 -0.48 10.25
CA ILE A 123 -5.28 -0.52 10.52
C ILE A 123 -4.55 -0.75 9.21
N SER A 124 -4.64 -1.95 8.64
CA SER A 124 -3.73 -2.39 7.57
C SER A 124 -3.74 -1.45 6.35
N ALA A 125 -4.89 -1.25 5.71
CA ALA A 125 -4.97 -0.42 4.51
C ALA A 125 -4.64 1.07 4.79
N PRO A 126 -5.15 1.71 5.87
CA PRO A 126 -4.73 3.04 6.28
C PRO A 126 -3.21 3.19 6.46
N LEU A 127 -2.57 2.27 7.18
CA LEU A 127 -1.13 2.33 7.41
C LEU A 127 -0.36 2.25 6.08
N GLN A 128 -0.74 1.31 5.23
CA GLN A 128 -0.09 1.10 3.94
C GLN A 128 -0.24 2.32 3.02
N GLU A 129 -1.45 2.87 2.86
CA GLU A 129 -1.65 4.06 2.02
C GLU A 129 -0.92 5.29 2.58
N PHE A 130 -0.83 5.43 3.90
CA PHE A 130 -0.07 6.53 4.50
C PHE A 130 1.44 6.38 4.24
N ILE A 131 1.98 5.18 4.39
CA ILE A 131 3.40 4.91 4.12
C ILE A 131 3.72 5.13 2.63
N PHE A 132 3.01 4.43 1.74
CA PHE A 132 3.38 4.38 0.33
C PHE A 132 2.90 5.57 -0.48
N ARG A 133 1.69 6.09 -0.23
CA ARG A 133 1.08 7.13 -1.07
C ARG A 133 1.28 8.49 -0.46
N SER A 134 0.94 8.64 0.82
CA SER A 134 1.10 9.93 1.48
C SER A 134 2.57 10.28 1.72
N TYR A 135 3.35 9.41 2.33
CA TYR A 135 4.73 9.74 2.66
C TYR A 135 5.68 9.49 1.47
N TYR A 136 5.76 8.25 0.98
CA TYR A 136 6.82 7.85 0.06
C TYR A 136 6.77 8.56 -1.30
N ILE A 137 5.59 8.74 -1.91
CA ILE A 137 5.46 9.53 -3.14
C ILE A 137 5.95 10.97 -2.93
N ASN A 138 5.58 11.61 -1.81
CA ASN A 138 6.05 12.97 -1.51
C ASN A 138 7.57 13.04 -1.34
N ARG A 139 8.22 11.98 -0.84
CA ARG A 139 9.70 11.89 -0.80
C ARG A 139 10.29 11.77 -2.20
N LEU A 140 9.70 10.93 -3.06
CA LEU A 140 10.15 10.78 -4.44
C LEU A 140 10.02 12.09 -5.25
N GLU A 141 8.98 12.89 -5.01
CA GLU A 141 8.80 14.20 -5.63
C GLU A 141 9.85 15.27 -5.25
N GLN A 142 10.60 15.03 -4.17
CA GLN A 142 11.76 15.85 -3.80
C GLN A 142 13.01 15.45 -4.58
N VAL A 143 13.05 14.22 -5.10
CA VAL A 143 14.20 13.64 -5.82
C VAL A 143 14.05 13.79 -7.33
N THR A 144 12.84 13.66 -7.84
CA THR A 144 12.52 13.71 -9.28
C THR A 144 11.16 14.36 -9.54
N LYS A 145 10.98 14.92 -10.75
CA LYS A 145 9.71 15.46 -11.24
C LYS A 145 9.03 14.54 -12.27
N ASN A 146 9.66 13.43 -12.63
CA ASN A 146 9.10 12.47 -13.57
C ASN A 146 7.96 11.68 -12.90
N LYS A 147 6.71 12.05 -13.20
CA LYS A 147 5.51 11.42 -12.63
C LYS A 147 5.42 9.93 -12.96
N LEU A 148 5.78 9.53 -14.18
CA LEU A 148 5.74 8.13 -14.59
C LEU A 148 6.72 7.28 -13.77
N PHE A 149 7.93 7.78 -13.56
CA PHE A 149 8.91 7.12 -12.68
C PHE A 149 8.35 6.97 -11.26
N ILE A 150 7.76 8.03 -10.71
CA ILE A 150 7.21 8.00 -9.34
C ILE A 150 6.10 6.94 -9.23
N ILE A 151 5.18 6.91 -10.19
CA ILE A 151 4.09 5.91 -10.25
C ILE A 151 4.68 4.51 -10.33
N LEU A 152 5.50 4.21 -11.33
CA LEU A 152 6.03 2.87 -11.56
C LEU A 152 6.91 2.39 -10.40
N PHE A 153 7.79 3.25 -9.90
CA PHE A 153 8.70 2.89 -8.81
C PHE A 153 7.96 2.66 -7.49
N SER A 154 7.05 3.56 -7.10
CA SER A 154 6.24 3.37 -5.88
C SER A 154 5.34 2.14 -5.98
N SER A 155 4.78 1.86 -7.16
CA SER A 155 3.95 0.67 -7.40
C SER A 155 4.75 -0.62 -7.38
N PHE A 156 5.96 -0.61 -7.93
CA PHE A 156 6.89 -1.73 -7.87
C PHE A 156 7.27 -2.05 -6.42
N VAL A 157 7.65 -1.03 -5.66
CA VAL A 157 7.96 -1.17 -4.22
C VAL A 157 6.75 -1.71 -3.45
N PHE A 158 5.55 -1.20 -3.72
CA PHE A 158 4.32 -1.70 -3.12
C PHE A 158 4.04 -3.16 -3.50
N ALA A 159 4.35 -3.58 -4.73
CA ALA A 159 4.24 -4.99 -5.11
C ALA A 159 5.26 -5.88 -4.37
N LEU A 160 6.52 -5.43 -4.24
CA LEU A 160 7.57 -6.20 -3.58
C LEU A 160 7.23 -6.55 -2.14
N VAL A 161 6.58 -5.65 -1.38
CA VAL A 161 6.15 -5.94 0.01
C VAL A 161 5.05 -6.99 0.10
N HIS A 162 4.45 -7.39 -1.03
CA HIS A 162 3.49 -8.49 -1.11
C HIS A 162 4.13 -9.85 -1.47
N LEU A 163 5.39 -9.87 -1.92
CA LEU A 163 6.11 -11.13 -2.21
C LEU A 163 6.13 -12.12 -1.04
N PRO A 164 6.36 -11.69 0.22
CA PRO A 164 6.44 -12.62 1.36
C PRO A 164 5.14 -13.39 1.64
N PHE A 165 4.00 -12.99 1.06
CA PHE A 165 2.74 -13.71 1.22
C PHE A 165 2.63 -14.98 0.36
N GLY A 166 3.61 -15.22 -0.52
CA GLY A 166 3.70 -16.46 -1.31
C GLY A 166 2.69 -16.55 -2.46
N SER A 167 2.12 -15.43 -2.91
CA SER A 167 1.19 -15.39 -4.04
C SER A 167 1.69 -14.43 -5.12
N TRP A 168 2.00 -14.97 -6.29
CA TRP A 168 2.40 -14.18 -7.45
C TRP A 168 1.20 -13.36 -7.97
N VAL A 169 -0.02 -13.89 -7.89
CA VAL A 169 -1.25 -13.19 -8.28
C VAL A 169 -1.46 -11.97 -7.40
N LEU A 170 -1.30 -12.11 -6.08
CA LEU A 170 -1.34 -10.98 -5.16
C LEU A 170 -0.26 -9.95 -5.50
N THR A 171 0.97 -10.40 -5.76
CA THR A 171 2.09 -9.50 -6.05
C THR A 171 1.85 -8.70 -7.33
N VAL A 172 1.46 -9.36 -8.41
CA VAL A 172 1.15 -8.73 -9.71
C VAL A 172 -0.09 -7.86 -9.60
N GLY A 173 -1.13 -8.32 -8.91
CA GLY A 173 -2.33 -7.54 -8.62
C GLY A 173 -2.02 -6.27 -7.84
N SER A 174 -1.18 -6.36 -6.80
CA SER A 174 -0.71 -5.22 -6.01
C SER A 174 0.10 -4.24 -6.85
N PHE A 175 0.88 -4.70 -7.84
CA PHE A 175 1.56 -3.80 -8.78
C PHE A 175 0.57 -2.94 -9.58
N PHE A 176 -0.43 -3.57 -10.22
CA PHE A 176 -1.43 -2.85 -11.01
C PHE A 176 -2.34 -1.96 -10.16
N LEU A 177 -2.78 -2.46 -8.99
CA LEU A 177 -3.49 -1.64 -8.01
C LEU A 177 -2.62 -0.46 -7.57
N GLY A 178 -1.33 -0.68 -7.38
CA GLY A 178 -0.37 0.35 -7.04
C GLY A 178 -0.29 1.44 -8.10
N ILE A 179 -0.27 1.09 -9.38
CA ILE A 179 -0.26 2.04 -10.50
C ILE A 179 -1.51 2.91 -10.45
N LEU A 180 -2.67 2.27 -10.30
CA LEU A 180 -3.96 2.95 -10.21
C LEU A 180 -3.98 3.95 -9.03
N LEU A 181 -3.64 3.49 -7.83
CA LEU A 181 -3.69 4.31 -6.62
C LEU A 181 -2.63 5.43 -6.62
N ALA A 182 -1.41 5.16 -7.09
CA ALA A 182 -0.35 6.17 -7.17
C ALA A 182 -0.66 7.26 -8.21
N GLY A 183 -1.15 6.85 -9.39
CA GLY A 183 -1.60 7.79 -10.42
C GLY A 183 -2.76 8.65 -9.94
N HIS A 184 -3.72 8.04 -9.22
CA HIS A 184 -4.84 8.73 -8.62
C HIS A 184 -4.38 9.73 -7.54
N PHE A 185 -3.50 9.31 -6.62
CA PHE A 185 -2.92 10.19 -5.59
C PHE A 185 -2.25 11.41 -6.20
N LEU A 186 -1.41 11.24 -7.22
CA LEU A 186 -0.70 12.37 -7.85
C LEU A 186 -1.65 13.36 -8.54
N LYS A 187 -2.84 12.92 -8.95
CA LYS A 187 -3.83 13.75 -9.63
C LYS A 187 -4.76 14.48 -8.65
N TYR A 188 -5.30 13.78 -7.66
CA TYR A 188 -6.34 14.31 -6.77
C TYR A 188 -5.84 14.64 -5.36
N ARG A 189 -4.64 14.15 -5.00
CA ARG A 189 -4.04 14.30 -3.68
C ARG A 189 -4.98 13.93 -2.56
N ASP A 190 -5.70 12.82 -2.67
CA ASP A 190 -6.69 12.43 -1.67
C ASP A 190 -6.42 11.05 -1.11
N ILE A 191 -5.93 10.98 0.12
CA ILE A 191 -5.57 9.70 0.74
C ILE A 191 -6.80 8.91 1.18
N ALA A 192 -7.88 9.58 1.59
CA ALA A 192 -9.08 8.91 2.09
C ALA A 192 -9.73 8.04 1.00
N THR A 193 -9.83 8.56 -0.23
CA THR A 193 -10.30 7.76 -1.38
C THR A 193 -9.44 6.51 -1.57
N LEU A 194 -8.11 6.62 -1.47
CA LEU A 194 -7.19 5.49 -1.66
C LEU A 194 -7.32 4.45 -0.55
N ILE A 195 -7.46 4.90 0.70
CA ILE A 195 -7.72 4.02 1.84
C ILE A 195 -9.00 3.22 1.60
N ILE A 196 -10.10 3.89 1.27
CA ILE A 196 -11.39 3.22 1.00
C ILE A 196 -11.25 2.24 -0.17
N SER A 197 -10.58 2.67 -1.24
CA SER A 197 -10.37 1.88 -2.46
C SER A 197 -9.52 0.63 -2.21
N HIS A 198 -8.42 0.77 -1.49
CA HIS A 198 -7.55 -0.33 -1.13
C HIS A 198 -8.23 -1.27 -0.13
N SER A 199 -8.94 -0.71 0.86
CA SER A 199 -9.75 -1.47 1.81
C SER A 199 -10.81 -2.32 1.09
N TRP A 200 -11.49 -1.77 0.08
CA TRP A 200 -12.46 -2.49 -0.74
C TRP A 200 -11.83 -3.72 -1.41
N ILE A 201 -10.77 -3.52 -2.19
CA ILE A 201 -10.13 -4.59 -2.97
C ILE A 201 -9.53 -5.65 -2.03
N GLY A 202 -8.82 -5.23 -0.99
CA GLY A 202 -8.23 -6.17 -0.05
C GLY A 202 -9.24 -6.91 0.81
N SER A 203 -10.42 -6.34 1.07
CA SER A 203 -11.49 -7.05 1.78
C SER A 203 -11.99 -8.25 0.99
N ILE A 204 -12.11 -8.13 -0.33
CA ILE A 204 -12.48 -9.26 -1.21
C ILE A 204 -11.45 -10.39 -1.03
N VAL A 205 -10.16 -10.04 -1.07
CA VAL A 205 -9.07 -11.00 -0.86
C VAL A 205 -9.14 -11.65 0.53
N VAL A 206 -9.36 -10.87 1.59
CA VAL A 206 -9.50 -11.36 2.97
C VAL A 206 -10.70 -12.31 3.09
N ILE A 207 -11.85 -11.96 2.50
CA ILE A 207 -13.05 -12.81 2.52
C ILE A 207 -12.74 -14.16 1.88
N LEU A 208 -12.25 -14.17 0.63
CA LEU A 208 -11.92 -15.40 -0.08
C LEU A 208 -10.91 -16.27 0.70
N ASN A 209 -9.94 -15.67 1.36
CA ASN A 209 -8.94 -16.40 2.13
C ASN A 209 -9.38 -16.84 3.53
N THR A 210 -10.57 -16.43 3.98
CA THR A 210 -11.14 -16.83 5.27
C THR A 210 -12.31 -17.80 5.11
N THR A 211 -12.99 -17.81 3.95
CA THR A 211 -14.16 -18.67 3.70
C THR A 211 -13.82 -19.97 2.95
N HIS A 212 -12.65 -20.07 2.31
CA HIS A 212 -12.19 -21.31 1.68
C HIS A 212 -11.63 -22.29 2.72
N PHE A 213 -12.46 -23.24 3.13
CA PHE A 213 -12.09 -24.47 3.83
C PHE A 213 -11.83 -25.60 2.84
#